data_AF-A0A3B8WAV8-F1
#
_entry.id   AF-A0A3B8WAV8-F1
#
_cell.length_a   1.000
_cell.length_b   1.000
_cell.length_c   1.000
_cell.angle_alpha   90.00
_cell.angle_beta   90.00
_cell.angle_gamma   90.00
#
_symmetry.space_group_name_H-M   'P 1'
#
loop_
_entity.id
_entity.type
_entity.pdbx_description
1 polymer ?
#
loop_
_entity_poly.entity_id
_entity_poly.type
_entity_poly.pdbx_seq_one_letter_code
_entity_poly.pdbx_strand_id
1 'polypeptide(L)' 'GMETLVDNVFSGIGGMPPYGLCMDCNAEQFRQLIRFMATPAEAEDH' A
#
# COMPACT_ATOMS: atom_id res chain seq x y z
N GLY A 1 -5.25 -10.77 -2.00
CA GLY A 1 -6.23 -10.05 -1.13
C GLY A 1 -5.50 -9.02 -0.29
N MET A 2 -6.17 -8.36 0.67
CA MET A 2 -5.52 -7.32 1.51
C MET A 2 -4.27 -7.85 2.21
N GLU A 3 -4.34 -9.03 2.83
CA GLU A 3 -3.18 -9.65 3.51
C GLU A 3 -2.00 -9.85 2.56
N THR A 4 -2.23 -10.37 1.35
CA THR A 4 -1.19 -10.53 0.32
C THR A 4 -0.54 -9.19 -0.06
N LEU A 5 -1.32 -8.11 -0.13
CA LEU A 5 -0.79 -6.78 -0.46
C LEU A 5 0.07 -6.25 0.69
N VAL A 6 -0.35 -6.45 1.93
CA VAL A 6 0.43 -6.08 3.12
C VAL A 6 1.73 -6.90 3.20
N ASP A 7 1.68 -8.21 2.97
CA ASP A 7 2.85 -9.08 2.95
C ASP A 7 3.87 -8.67 1.88
N ASN A 8 3.39 -8.28 0.70
CA ASN A 8 4.24 -7.75 -0.39
C ASN A 8 4.88 -6.41 -0.01
N VAL A 9 4.19 -5.55 0.74
CA VAL A 9 4.79 -4.30 1.23
C VAL A 9 5.91 -4.62 2.21
N PHE A 10 5.73 -5.54 3.15
CA PHE A 10 6.78 -5.91 4.10
C PHE A 10 7.97 -6.62 3.44
N SER A 11 7.71 -7.50 2.47
CA SER A 11 8.73 -8.34 1.85
C SER A 11 9.42 -7.69 0.63
N GLY A 12 8.76 -6.72 0.01
CA GLY A 12 9.08 -6.26 -1.35
C GLY A 12 8.62 -7.25 -2.43
N ILE A 13 8.41 -6.76 -3.65
CA ILE A 13 8.06 -7.58 -4.82
C ILE A 13 8.40 -6.83 -6.12
N GLY A 14 8.97 -7.50 -7.12
CA GLY A 14 9.07 -6.94 -8.48
C GLY A 14 9.81 -5.60 -8.60
N GLY A 15 10.81 -5.35 -7.74
CA GLY A 15 11.53 -4.08 -7.68
C GLY A 15 10.99 -3.06 -6.68
N MET A 16 9.83 -3.31 -6.07
CA MET A 16 9.43 -2.57 -4.87
C MET A 16 10.35 -2.92 -3.70
N PRO A 17 10.95 -1.92 -3.04
CA PRO A 17 11.72 -2.16 -1.83
C PRO A 17 10.80 -2.63 -0.68
N PRO A 18 11.32 -3.46 0.24
CA PRO A 18 10.65 -3.75 1.50
C PRO A 18 10.19 -2.46 2.20
N TYR A 19 9.05 -2.55 2.88
CA TYR A 19 8.36 -1.48 3.59
C TYR A 19 7.93 -0.28 2.72
N GLY A 20 8.05 -0.35 1.40
CA GLY A 20 7.64 0.74 0.51
C GLY A 20 8.29 2.09 0.86
N LEU A 21 9.55 2.05 1.32
CA LEU A 21 10.33 3.21 1.80
C LEU A 21 9.88 3.82 3.14
N CYS A 22 8.90 3.24 3.85
CA CYS A 22 8.48 3.67 5.18
C CYS A 22 8.76 2.60 6.24
N MET A 23 9.97 2.58 6.79
CA MET A 23 10.37 1.59 7.82
C MET A 23 9.65 1.79 9.17
N ASP A 24 9.11 2.99 9.42
CA ASP A 24 8.39 3.33 10.64
C ASP A 24 6.88 3.02 10.55
N CYS A 25 6.39 2.66 9.35
CA CYS A 25 5.00 2.35 9.12
C CYS A 25 4.66 0.93 9.61
N ASN A 26 3.52 0.78 10.27
CA ASN A 26 3.00 -0.51 10.68
C ASN A 26 1.94 -1.06 9.70
N ALA A 27 1.53 -2.31 9.92
CA ALA A 27 0.60 -3.02 9.04
C ALA A 27 -0.75 -2.30 8.88
N GLU A 28 -1.23 -1.60 9.91
CA GLU A 28 -2.50 -0.86 9.81
C GLU A 28 -2.36 0.35 8.89
N GLN A 29 -1.27 1.10 9.00
CA GLN A 29 -1.01 2.24 8.11
C GLN A 29 -0.91 1.78 6.65
N PHE A 30 -0.25 0.65 6.38
CA PHE A 30 -0.21 0.08 5.04
C PHE A 30 -1.59 -0.36 4.55
N ARG A 31 -2.43 -0.98 5.39
CA ARG A 31 -3.81 -1.31 5.01
C ARG A 31 -4.62 -0.08 4.63
N GLN A 32 -4.50 1.00 5.40
CA GLN A 32 -5.20 2.26 5.09
C GLN A 32 -4.70 2.89 3.79
N LEU A 33 -3.38 2.92 3.58
CA LEU A 33 -2.79 3.42 2.33
C LEU A 33 -3.25 2.59 1.12
N ILE A 34 -3.22 1.27 1.21
CA ILE A 34 -3.67 0.37 0.14
C ILE A 34 -5.15 0.62 -0.18
N ARG A 35 -6.01 0.80 0.84
CA ARG A 35 -7.41 1.16 0.63
C ARG A 35 -7.57 2.50 -0.07
N PHE A 36 -6.84 3.51 0.37
CA PHE A 36 -6.86 4.83 -0.25
C PHE A 36 -6.48 4.75 -1.73
N MET A 37 -5.38 4.08 -2.07
CA MET A 37 -4.90 3.93 -3.44
C MET A 37 -5.82 3.06 -4.33
N ALA A 38 -6.48 2.07 -3.74
CA ALA A 38 -7.40 1.18 -4.45
C ALA A 38 -8.81 1.78 -4.60
N THR A 39 -9.11 2.86 -3.90
CA THR A 39 -10.34 3.61 -4.12
C THR A 39 -10.18 4.40 -5.42
N PRO A 40 -11.09 4.26 -6.40
CA PRO A 40 -11.05 5.11 -7.58
C PRO A 40 -11.11 6.56 -7.11
N ALA A 41 -10.16 7.39 -7.57
CA ALA A 41 -10.26 8.82 -7.39
C ALA A 41 -11.65 9.23 -7.91
N GLU A 42 -12.46 9.87 -7.06
CA GLU A 42 -13.66 10.52 -7.56
C GLU A 42 -13.20 11.37 -8.74
N ALA A 43 -13.87 11.21 -9.89
CA ALA A 43 -13.50 11.94 -11.09
C ALA A 43 -13.55 13.44 -10.73
N GLU A 44 -12.38 14.01 -10.42
CA GLU A 44 -12.15 15.44 -10.42
C GLU A 44 -12.26 15.84 -11.90
N ASP A 45 -13.51 15.96 -12.34
CA ASP A 45 -13.96 16.67 -13.52
C ASP A 45 -13.65 18.16 -13.30
N HIS A 46 -12.40 18.51 -13.58
CA HIS A 46 -11.94 19.87 -13.79
C HIS A 46 -11.18 19.94 -15.12
#